data_AF-A0A926UZ00-F1
#
_entry.id   AF-A0A926UZ00-F1
#
_cell.length_a   1.000
_cell.length_b   1.000
_cell.length_c   1.000
_cell.angle_alpha   90.00
_cell.angle_beta   90.00
_cell.angle_gamma   90.00
#
_symmetry.space_group_name_H-M   'P 1'
#
loop_
_entity.id
_entity.type
_entity.pdbx_description
1 polymer ?
#
loop_
_entity_poly.entity_id
_entity_poly.type
_entity_poly.pdbx_seq_one_letter_code
_entity_poly.pdbx_strand_id
1 'polypeptide(L)'
;MTISQVTGHNAQLDIARRFHAALVTRDWSAIHALLTDDAQWTLPGNNTISGTANGSDAVVDRARKIADYGLKFELLHILVSRNNVALSLHNTAQQDERILDEHLATVCQLKKGKIAAIETFLSDVDGMNAFFV
;
A
#
# COMPACT_ATOMS: atom_id res chain seq x y z
N MET A 1 -26.62 -13.36 1.99
CA MET A 1 -25.22 -13.38 1.54
C MET A 1 -24.96 -14.76 0.97
N THR A 2 -24.54 -14.89 -0.29
CA THR A 2 -24.31 -16.20 -0.94
C THR A 2 -22.89 -16.71 -0.67
N ILE A 3 -22.69 -18.04 -0.70
CA ILE A 3 -21.39 -18.69 -0.45
C ILE A 3 -20.27 -18.09 -1.32
N SER A 4 -20.55 -17.78 -2.59
CA SER A 4 -19.58 -17.16 -3.51
C SER A 4 -19.13 -15.75 -3.08
N GLN A 5 -19.99 -14.98 -2.41
CA GLN A 5 -19.61 -13.65 -1.89
C GLN A 5 -18.72 -13.77 -0.64
N VAL A 6 -18.97 -14.76 0.21
CA VAL A 6 -18.14 -15.03 1.40
C VAL A 6 -16.74 -15.46 0.98
N THR A 7 -16.61 -16.31 -0.05
CA THR A 7 -15.31 -16.72 -0.59
C THR A 7 -14.55 -15.54 -1.22
N GLY A 8 -15.25 -14.62 -1.91
CA GLY A 8 -14.64 -13.42 -2.49
C GLY A 8 -14.05 -12.47 -1.46
N HIS A 9 -14.77 -12.20 -0.36
CA HIS A 9 -14.28 -11.37 0.73
C HIS A 9 -13.07 -11.99 1.44
N ASN A 10 -13.05 -13.32 1.61
CA ASN A 10 -11.89 -14.00 2.21
C ASN A 10 -10.63 -13.86 1.35
N ALA A 11 -10.75 -13.93 0.02
CA ALA A 11 -9.62 -13.75 -0.90
C ALA A 11 -9.07 -12.30 -0.86
N GLN A 12 -9.94 -11.30 -0.77
CA GLN A 12 -9.55 -9.90 -0.62
C GLN A 12 -8.78 -9.65 0.69
N LEU A 13 -9.28 -10.21 1.79
CA LEU A 13 -8.63 -10.12 3.10
C LEU A 13 -7.26 -10.82 3.09
N ASP A 14 -7.14 -11.97 2.42
CA ASP A 14 -5.85 -12.66 2.26
C ASP A 14 -4.83 -11.81 1.50
N ILE A 15 -5.22 -11.24 0.34
CA ILE A 15 -4.34 -10.36 -0.44
C ILE A 15 -3.86 -9.17 0.38
N ALA A 16 -4.77 -8.49 1.10
CA ALA A 16 -4.40 -7.35 1.93
C ALA A 16 -3.45 -7.73 3.07
N ARG A 17 -3.72 -8.84 3.78
CA ARG A 17 -2.83 -9.33 4.86
C ARG A 17 -1.45 -9.70 4.32
N ARG A 18 -1.38 -10.38 3.18
CA ARG A 18 -0.11 -10.75 2.55
C ARG A 18 0.67 -9.53 2.06
N PHE A 19 -0.02 -8.55 1.49
CA PHE A 19 0.61 -7.29 1.07
C PHE A 19 1.19 -6.53 2.27
N HIS A 20 0.41 -6.36 3.34
CA HIS A 20 0.90 -5.71 4.57
C HIS A 20 2.05 -6.48 5.22
N ALA A 21 1.92 -7.80 5.35
CA ALA A 21 2.98 -8.64 5.90
C ALA A 21 4.28 -8.51 5.10
N ALA A 22 4.19 -8.55 3.77
CA ALA A 22 5.34 -8.39 2.88
C ALA A 22 5.98 -6.99 2.96
N LEU A 23 5.19 -5.93 3.15
CA LEU A 23 5.72 -4.58 3.43
C LEU A 23 6.51 -4.55 4.74
N VAL A 24 5.94 -5.10 5.82
CA VAL A 24 6.58 -5.12 7.15
C VAL A 24 7.85 -5.95 7.15
N THR A 25 7.85 -7.12 6.49
CA THR A 25 9.02 -8.02 6.44
C THR A 25 9.97 -7.70 5.30
N ARG A 26 9.68 -6.66 4.49
CA ARG A 26 10.48 -6.25 3.34
C ARG A 26 10.64 -7.36 2.29
N ASP A 27 9.61 -8.20 2.12
CA ASP A 27 9.57 -9.29 1.15
C ASP A 27 9.09 -8.78 -0.22
N TRP A 28 10.03 -8.24 -0.99
CA TRP A 28 9.77 -7.66 -2.30
C TRP A 28 9.27 -8.69 -3.33
N SER A 29 9.72 -9.94 -3.21
CA SER A 29 9.25 -11.02 -4.08
C SER A 29 7.79 -11.35 -3.79
N ALA A 30 7.38 -11.34 -2.52
CA ALA A 30 5.98 -11.55 -2.14
C ALA A 30 5.10 -10.39 -2.59
N ILE A 31 5.55 -9.13 -2.48
CA ILE A 31 4.82 -7.99 -3.05
C ILE A 31 4.65 -8.19 -4.55
N HIS A 32 5.75 -8.44 -5.28
CA HIS A 32 5.71 -8.64 -6.73
C HIS A 32 4.71 -9.74 -7.15
N ALA A 33 4.69 -10.87 -6.42
CA ALA A 33 3.78 -11.98 -6.71
C ALA A 33 2.28 -11.63 -6.60
N LEU A 34 1.94 -10.61 -5.80
CA LEU A 34 0.56 -10.13 -5.62
C LEU A 34 0.12 -9.15 -6.72
N LEU A 35 1.03 -8.62 -7.53
CA LEU A 35 0.76 -7.61 -8.54
C LEU A 35 0.43 -8.24 -9.91
N THR A 36 -0.37 -7.54 -10.71
CA THR A 36 -0.37 -7.74 -12.16
C THR A 36 0.87 -7.08 -12.77
N ASP A 37 1.31 -7.56 -13.93
CA ASP A 37 2.55 -7.05 -14.56
C ASP A 37 2.46 -5.54 -14.84
N ASP A 38 1.26 -5.08 -15.20
CA ASP A 38 0.88 -3.69 -15.48
C ASP A 38 0.39 -2.89 -14.25
N ALA A 39 0.65 -3.39 -13.04
CA ALA A 39 0.14 -2.76 -11.82
C ALA A 39 0.63 -1.32 -11.66
N GLN A 40 -0.23 -0.46 -11.12
CA GLN A 40 0.11 0.94 -10.85
C GLN A 40 -0.01 1.26 -9.36
N TRP A 41 0.80 2.20 -8.88
CA TRP A 41 0.61 2.80 -7.56
C TRP A 41 0.61 4.33 -7.71
N THR A 42 -0.37 5.03 -7.17
CA THR A 42 -0.45 6.50 -7.15
C THR A 42 -0.45 7.04 -5.73
N LEU A 43 0.41 8.04 -5.48
CA LEU A 43 0.43 8.82 -4.23
C LEU A 43 0.31 10.31 -4.56
N PRO A 44 -0.46 11.10 -3.78
CA PRO A 44 -0.50 12.54 -3.91
C PRO A 44 0.78 13.20 -3.36
N GLY A 45 0.87 14.53 -3.49
CA GLY A 45 2.00 15.33 -3.02
C GLY A 45 3.03 15.63 -4.10
N ASN A 46 4.16 16.19 -3.66
CA ASN A 46 5.27 16.60 -4.52
C ASN A 46 6.61 16.23 -3.86
N ASN A 47 6.75 14.95 -3.54
CA ASN A 47 7.90 14.41 -2.85
C ASN A 47 8.47 13.21 -3.61
N THR A 48 9.55 12.60 -3.10
CA THR A 48 10.28 11.61 -3.89
C THR A 48 9.54 10.27 -4.09
N ILE A 49 8.41 10.05 -3.41
CA ILE A 49 7.53 8.88 -3.61
C ILE A 49 6.17 9.24 -4.24
N SER A 50 5.89 10.53 -4.48
CA SER A 50 4.64 11.01 -5.11
C SER A 50 4.49 10.58 -6.58
N GLY A 51 3.29 10.79 -7.12
CA GLY A 51 2.96 10.50 -8.51
C GLY A 51 2.66 9.01 -8.76
N THR A 52 2.69 8.61 -10.03
CA THR A 52 2.31 7.25 -10.45
C THR A 52 3.55 6.40 -10.77
N ALA A 53 3.70 5.27 -10.08
CA ALA A 53 4.62 4.20 -10.46
C ALA A 53 3.86 3.23 -11.38
N ASN A 54 4.42 2.93 -12.55
CA ASN A 54 3.77 2.11 -13.58
C ASN A 54 4.55 0.83 -13.81
N GLY A 55 3.87 -0.31 -13.69
CA GLY A 55 4.46 -1.64 -13.77
C GLY A 55 4.82 -2.21 -12.39
N SER A 56 4.69 -3.53 -12.27
CA SER A 56 4.96 -4.27 -11.03
C SER A 56 6.34 -3.99 -10.42
N ASP A 57 7.39 -3.94 -11.24
CA ASP A 57 8.74 -3.59 -10.79
C ASP A 57 8.80 -2.18 -10.16
N ALA A 58 8.19 -1.18 -10.81
CA ALA A 58 8.17 0.19 -10.31
C ALA A 58 7.37 0.32 -9.00
N VAL A 59 6.29 -0.46 -8.86
CA VAL A 59 5.51 -0.55 -7.62
C VAL A 59 6.35 -1.14 -6.48
N VAL A 60 7.13 -2.19 -6.76
CA VAL A 60 8.03 -2.82 -5.78
C VAL A 60 9.18 -1.88 -5.40
N ASP A 61 9.78 -1.18 -6.37
CA ASP A 61 10.83 -0.20 -6.12
C ASP A 61 10.33 0.95 -5.24
N ARG A 62 9.08 1.39 -5.46
CA ARG A 62 8.45 2.36 -4.57
C ARG A 62 8.23 1.79 -3.17
N ALA A 63 7.73 0.57 -3.04
CA ALA A 63 7.55 -0.08 -1.73
C ALA A 63 8.88 -0.13 -0.95
N ARG A 64 9.96 -0.51 -1.64
CA ARG A 64 11.32 -0.52 -1.09
C ARG A 64 11.75 0.87 -0.65
N LYS A 65 11.59 1.88 -1.51
CA LYS A 65 11.92 3.27 -1.20
C LYS A 65 11.18 3.79 0.03
N ILE A 66 9.88 3.52 0.13
CA ILE A 66 9.09 3.89 1.32
C ILE A 66 9.66 3.21 2.56
N ALA A 67 9.94 1.90 2.51
CA ALA A 67 10.47 1.17 3.64
C ALA A 67 11.91 1.60 4.03
N ASP A 68 12.74 2.03 3.09
CA ASP A 68 14.11 2.53 3.33
C ASP A 68 14.13 3.79 4.20
N TYR A 69 13.01 4.51 4.28
CA TYR A 69 12.85 5.64 5.19
C TYR A 69 12.61 5.22 6.66
N GLY A 70 12.57 3.92 6.96
CA GLY A 70 12.45 3.42 8.32
C GLY A 70 11.02 3.46 8.88
N LEU A 71 10.01 3.41 8.00
CA LEU A 71 8.61 3.43 8.41
C LEU A 71 8.21 2.17 9.19
N LYS A 72 7.47 2.38 10.27
CA LYS A 72 6.64 1.37 10.92
C LYS A 72 5.24 1.40 10.29
N PHE A 73 4.85 0.30 9.65
CA PHE A 73 3.54 0.15 9.02
C PHE A 73 2.53 -0.50 9.99
N GLU A 74 1.87 0.31 10.83
CA GLU A 74 0.83 -0.21 11.71
C GLU A 74 -0.49 -0.42 10.94
N LEU A 75 -1.01 -1.65 10.93
CA LEU A 75 -2.30 -1.96 10.33
C LEU A 75 -3.42 -1.67 11.32
N LEU A 76 -4.28 -0.70 11.00
CA LEU A 76 -5.46 -0.38 11.80
C LEU A 76 -6.63 -1.26 11.40
N HIS A 77 -6.99 -1.22 10.12
CA HIS A 77 -8.15 -1.93 9.59
C HIS A 77 -7.94 -2.43 8.15
N ILE A 78 -8.63 -3.51 7.80
CA ILE A 78 -8.82 -3.93 6.41
C ILE A 78 -10.31 -3.82 6.09
N LEU A 79 -10.63 -3.11 5.01
CA LEU A 79 -11.99 -2.89 4.53
C LEU A 79 -12.13 -3.55 3.16
N VAL A 80 -13.24 -4.23 2.92
CA VAL A 80 -13.51 -4.87 1.63
C VAL A 80 -14.68 -4.17 0.93
N SER A 81 -14.55 -4.00 -0.38
CA SER A 81 -15.66 -3.61 -1.25
C SER A 81 -16.15 -4.85 -2.02
N ARG A 82 -17.13 -4.64 -2.91
CA ARG A 82 -17.62 -5.71 -3.80
C ARG A 82 -16.48 -6.44 -4.53
N ASN A 83 -15.44 -5.72 -4.97
CA ASN A 83 -14.35 -6.27 -5.78
C ASN A 83 -12.94 -5.88 -5.30
N ASN A 84 -12.81 -4.88 -4.41
CA ASN A 84 -11.53 -4.28 -4.03
C ASN A 84 -11.29 -4.41 -2.53
N VAL A 85 -10.09 -4.06 -2.09
CA VAL A 85 -9.72 -4.04 -0.67
C VAL A 85 -8.97 -2.76 -0.33
N ALA A 86 -9.15 -2.24 0.87
CA ALA A 86 -8.43 -1.09 1.38
C ALA A 86 -7.78 -1.43 2.73
N LEU A 87 -6.54 -0.97 2.91
CA LEU A 87 -5.82 -1.05 4.18
C LEU A 87 -5.77 0.35 4.79
N SER A 88 -6.33 0.50 5.98
CA SER A 88 -6.12 1.70 6.80
C SER A 88 -4.87 1.46 7.66
N LEU A 89 -3.90 2.37 7.52
CA LEU A 89 -2.60 2.27 8.16
C LEU A 89 -2.31 3.53 8.99
N HIS A 90 -1.51 3.35 10.02
CA HIS A 90 -0.83 4.42 10.74
C HIS A 90 0.68 4.22 10.54
N ASN A 91 1.28 5.09 9.74
CA ASN A 91 2.68 5.03 9.39
C ASN A 91 3.46 6.04 10.20
N THR A 92 4.45 5.55 10.95
CA THR A 92 5.32 6.41 11.76
C THR A 92 6.78 6.18 11.41
N ALA A 93 7.58 7.23 11.46
CA ALA A 93 9.03 7.16 11.25
C ALA A 93 9.72 8.38 11.85
N GLN A 94 11.02 8.25 12.10
CA GLN A 94 11.86 9.37 12.48
C GLN A 94 13.22 9.26 11.78
N GLN A 95 13.64 10.34 11.13
CA GLN A 95 14.99 10.51 10.57
C GLN A 95 15.52 11.87 11.01
N ASP A 96 16.49 11.88 11.92
CA ASP A 96 17.01 13.09 12.55
C ASP A 96 15.86 13.92 13.18
N GLU A 97 15.65 15.14 12.67
CA GLU A 97 14.57 16.05 13.09
C GLU A 97 13.26 15.86 12.31
N ARG A 98 13.26 15.06 11.23
CA ARG A 98 12.06 14.78 10.42
C ARG A 98 11.26 13.65 11.08
N ILE A 99 10.01 13.94 11.41
CA ILE A 99 9.07 12.98 12.00
C ILE A 99 7.92 12.76 11.02
N LEU A 100 7.55 11.51 10.83
CA LEU A 100 6.33 11.11 10.15
C LEU A 100 5.35 10.54 11.17
N ASP A 101 4.13 11.06 11.17
CA ASP A 101 2.96 10.56 11.90
C ASP A 101 1.77 10.68 10.94
N GLU A 102 1.50 9.63 10.18
CA GLU A 102 0.58 9.69 9.04
C GLU A 102 -0.49 8.60 9.11
N HIS A 103 -1.75 9.01 9.02
CA HIS A 103 -2.89 8.11 8.85
C HIS A 103 -3.27 8.04 7.37
N LEU A 104 -3.21 6.84 6.79
CA LEU A 104 -3.45 6.69 5.36
C LEU A 104 -4.34 5.51 5.02
N ALA A 105 -4.91 5.54 3.81
CA ALA A 105 -5.59 4.40 3.21
C ALA A 105 -4.85 3.96 1.95
N THR A 106 -4.50 2.68 1.86
CA THR A 106 -3.99 2.04 0.64
C THR A 106 -5.14 1.27 0.00
N VAL A 107 -5.69 1.79 -1.09
CA VAL A 107 -6.84 1.22 -1.79
C VAL A 107 -6.36 0.38 -2.98
N CYS A 108 -6.55 -0.93 -2.91
CA CYS A 108 -6.11 -1.89 -3.91
C CYS A 108 -7.29 -2.31 -4.80
N GLN A 109 -7.22 -1.98 -6.08
CA GLN A 109 -8.11 -2.51 -7.11
C GLN A 109 -7.62 -3.88 -7.55
N LEU A 110 -8.51 -4.87 -7.52
CA LEU A 110 -8.15 -6.25 -7.82
C LEU A 110 -8.62 -6.69 -9.21
N LYS A 111 -7.79 -7.46 -9.90
CA LYS A 111 -8.08 -8.09 -11.19
C LYS A 111 -7.59 -9.52 -11.16
N LYS A 112 -8.51 -10.49 -11.32
CA LYS A 112 -8.21 -11.93 -11.35
C LYS A 112 -7.36 -12.40 -10.15
N GLY A 113 -7.66 -11.91 -8.95
CA GLY A 113 -6.96 -12.30 -7.72
C GLY A 113 -5.59 -11.65 -7.50
N LYS A 114 -5.23 -10.64 -8.30
CA LYS A 114 -4.01 -9.83 -8.16
C LYS A 114 -4.37 -8.35 -8.03
N ILE A 115 -3.46 -7.57 -7.46
CA ILE A 115 -3.56 -6.11 -7.36
C ILE A 115 -3.15 -5.51 -8.72
N ALA A 116 -4.07 -4.77 -9.34
CA ALA A 116 -3.84 -4.08 -10.61
C ALA A 116 -3.63 -2.58 -10.44
N ALA A 117 -4.15 -1.98 -9.37
CA ALA A 117 -3.85 -0.60 -9.03
C ALA A 117 -3.89 -0.41 -7.52
N ILE A 118 -3.03 0.49 -7.04
CA ILE A 118 -2.97 0.96 -5.67
C ILE A 118 -3.11 2.48 -5.71
N GLU A 119 -3.99 3.03 -4.89
CA GLU A 119 -4.06 4.46 -4.66
C GLU A 119 -3.94 4.74 -3.16
N THR A 120 -3.06 5.67 -2.80
CA THR A 120 -2.85 6.05 -1.41
C THR A 120 -3.53 7.37 -1.11
N PHE A 121 -4.41 7.36 -0.11
CA PHE A 121 -5.00 8.58 0.44
C PHE A 121 -4.29 8.94 1.72
N LEU A 122 -3.89 10.21 1.84
CA LEU A 122 -3.11 10.73 2.95
C LEU A 122 -3.98 11.61 3.86
N SER A 123 -3.74 11.56 5.16
CA SER A 123 -4.30 12.52 6.13
C SER A 123 -3.54 13.83 6.15
N ASP A 124 -2.22 13.79 5.94
CA ASP A 124 -1.33 14.95 5.92
C ASP A 124 -0.36 14.88 4.73
N VAL A 125 -0.73 15.57 3.64
CA VAL A 125 0.10 15.65 2.42
C VAL A 125 1.36 16.49 2.67
N ASP A 126 1.28 17.53 3.50
CA ASP A 126 2.41 18.42 3.77
C ASP A 126 3.46 17.74 4.66
N GLY A 127 3.02 17.00 5.68
CA GLY A 127 3.90 16.15 6.49
C GLY A 127 4.62 15.09 5.66
N MET A 128 3.91 14.43 4.74
CA MET A 128 4.51 13.49 3.79
C MET A 128 5.54 14.16 2.88
N ASN A 129 5.27 15.38 2.40
CA ASN A 129 6.21 16.14 1.58
C ASN A 129 7.48 16.56 2.35
N ALA A 130 7.33 16.97 3.61
CA ALA A 130 8.44 17.35 4.46
C ALA A 130 9.34 16.16 4.83
N PHE A 131 8.76 14.96 4.93
CA PHE A 131 9.49 13.76 5.33
C PHE A 131 10.28 13.12 4.17
N PHE A 132 9.66 12.95 3.00
CA PHE A 132 10.24 12.25 1.83
C PHE A 132 10.99 13.17 0.86
N VAL A 133 12.22 13.55 1.20
CA VAL A 133 13.07 14.47 0.41
C VAL A 133 13.96 13.80 -0.64
#